data_AF-A0A9W8D0S3-F1
#
_entry.id   AF-A0A9W8D0S3-F1
#
_cell.length_a   1.000
_cell.length_b   1.000
_cell.length_c   1.000
_cell.angle_alpha   90.00
_cell.angle_beta   90.00
_cell.angle_gamma   90.00
#
_symmetry.space_group_name_H-M   'P 1'
#
loop_
_entity.id
_entity.type
_entity.pdbx_description
1 polymer ?
#
loop_
_entity_poly.entity_id
_entity_poly.type
_entity_poly.pdbx_seq_one_letter_code
_entity_poly.pdbx_strand_id
1 'polypeptide(L)'
;MEGIRRAVEAAQEADIRICMVDAQQALDCTNKPSDSFLQNAEWQALLDLPHTFVVLSKIDTLKSTDGIQAAAQAWAQSQRINNRIVPISCANMFGWESLMQLLADDIRTAWGTSIAQQMPLTKTRHRQHLQQCLEHLDSFESIGEDMVVLGAEELRGASRALGRITGKVGIEDVLDALFSEFCIGK
;
A
#
# COMPACT_ATOMS: atom_id res chain seq x y z
N MET A 1 3.19 -11.74 -23.13
CA MET A 1 3.58 -11.91 -21.71
C MET A 1 3.19 -10.65 -20.91
N GLU A 2 2.00 -10.09 -21.16
CA GLU A 2 1.57 -8.80 -20.58
C GLU A 2 1.08 -8.94 -19.13
N GLY A 3 0.55 -10.12 -18.77
CA GLY A 3 0.06 -10.39 -17.42
C GLY A 3 1.17 -10.40 -16.35
N ILE A 4 2.34 -10.94 -16.68
CA ILE A 4 3.48 -10.98 -15.75
C ILE A 4 4.01 -9.57 -15.50
N ARG A 5 4.18 -8.76 -16.56
CA ARG A 5 4.63 -7.38 -16.45
C ARG A 5 3.71 -6.56 -15.53
N ARG A 6 2.39 -6.63 -15.75
CA ARG A 6 1.41 -5.93 -14.92
C ARG A 6 1.41 -6.39 -13.45
N ALA A 7 1.65 -7.68 -13.20
CA ALA A 7 1.77 -8.19 -11.84
C ALA A 7 3.03 -7.67 -11.13
N VAL A 8 4.17 -7.59 -11.85
CA VAL A 8 5.41 -7.00 -11.33
C VAL A 8 5.22 -5.52 -11.00
N GLU A 9 4.63 -4.73 -11.90
CA GLU A 9 4.38 -3.30 -11.67
C GLU A 9 3.45 -3.06 -10.46
N ALA A 10 2.35 -3.80 -10.37
CA ALA A 10 1.46 -3.72 -9.22
C ALA A 10 2.17 -4.13 -7.92
N ALA A 11 3.05 -5.13 -7.98
CA ALA A 11 3.86 -5.54 -6.83
C ALA A 11 4.89 -4.48 -6.46
N GLN A 12 5.48 -3.74 -7.40
CA GLN A 12 6.43 -2.67 -7.09
C GLN A 12 5.78 -1.52 -6.32
N GLU A 13 4.53 -1.17 -6.64
CA GLU A 13 3.80 -0.08 -5.98
C GLU A 13 3.07 -0.49 -4.70
N ALA A 14 2.97 -1.79 -4.40
CA ALA A 14 2.21 -2.29 -3.25
C ALA A 14 2.84 -1.92 -1.89
N ASP A 15 2.01 -1.59 -0.90
CA ASP A 15 2.48 -1.39 0.48
C ASP A 15 2.86 -2.72 1.15
N ILE A 16 2.13 -3.79 0.84
CA ILE A 16 2.33 -5.16 1.34
C ILE A 16 2.31 -6.13 0.18
N ARG A 17 3.25 -7.08 0.17
CA ARG A 17 3.38 -8.09 -0.88
C ARG A 17 3.21 -9.48 -0.29
N ILE A 18 2.34 -10.29 -0.89
CA ILE A 18 2.18 -11.70 -0.54
C ILE A 18 2.57 -12.52 -1.76
N CYS A 19 3.74 -13.14 -1.73
CA CYS A 19 4.22 -14.03 -2.76
C CYS A 19 3.80 -15.46 -2.42
N MET A 20 2.82 -16.01 -3.14
CA MET A 20 2.39 -17.39 -2.95
C MET A 20 3.20 -18.33 -3.83
N VAL A 21 3.74 -19.37 -3.21
CA VAL A 21 4.50 -20.44 -3.87
C VAL A 21 3.85 -21.78 -3.50
N ASP A 22 3.84 -22.72 -4.43
CA ASP A 22 3.32 -24.07 -4.18
C ASP A 22 4.34 -24.87 -3.36
N ALA A 23 3.94 -25.39 -2.20
CA ALA A 23 4.84 -26.09 -1.29
C ALA A 23 5.40 -27.38 -1.90
N GLN A 24 4.64 -28.06 -2.75
CA GLN A 24 5.11 -29.28 -3.43
C GLN A 24 6.19 -28.93 -4.44
N GLN A 25 6.01 -27.86 -5.22
CA GLN A 25 7.02 -27.41 -6.18
C GLN A 25 8.29 -26.88 -5.50
N ALA A 26 8.14 -26.20 -4.37
CA ALA A 26 9.25 -25.66 -3.60
C ALA A 26 10.08 -26.75 -2.90
N LEU A 27 9.43 -27.76 -2.32
CA LEU A 27 10.06 -28.69 -1.37
C LEU A 27 10.34 -30.09 -1.95
N ASP A 28 9.81 -30.47 -3.12
CA ASP A 28 10.15 -31.78 -3.72
C ASP A 28 11.60 -31.83 -4.21
N CYS A 29 12.48 -32.48 -3.44
CA CYS A 29 13.90 -32.66 -3.73
C CYS A 29 14.21 -33.45 -5.03
N THR A 30 13.22 -34.08 -5.65
CA THR A 30 13.39 -34.94 -6.85
C THR A 30 13.34 -34.18 -8.17
N ASN A 31 12.73 -33.00 -8.18
CA ASN A 31 12.82 -32.07 -9.29
C ASN A 31 13.70 -30.92 -8.83
N LYS A 32 14.74 -30.58 -9.60
CA LYS A 32 15.34 -29.23 -9.46
C LYS A 32 14.18 -28.23 -9.50
N PRO A 33 14.13 -27.23 -8.60
CA PRO A 33 13.01 -26.31 -8.54
C PRO A 33 12.78 -25.77 -9.94
N SER A 34 11.65 -26.13 -10.54
CA SER A 34 11.26 -25.68 -11.88
C SER A 34 10.91 -24.19 -11.89
N ASP A 35 10.88 -23.56 -10.71
CA ASP A 35 10.68 -22.13 -10.52
C ASP A 35 11.93 -21.33 -10.90
N SER A 36 12.27 -21.40 -12.20
CA SER A 36 13.11 -20.42 -12.89
C SER A 36 12.65 -18.97 -12.62
N PHE A 37 11.40 -18.79 -12.25
CA PHE A 37 10.79 -17.51 -11.91
C PHE A 37 11.35 -16.86 -10.64
N LEU A 38 11.58 -17.62 -9.57
CA LEU A 38 12.17 -17.06 -8.34
C LEU A 38 13.65 -16.74 -8.52
N GLN A 39 14.31 -17.30 -9.53
CA GLN A 39 15.70 -16.96 -9.87
C GLN A 39 15.81 -15.74 -10.80
N ASN A 40 14.69 -15.21 -11.30
CA ASN A 40 14.69 -13.97 -12.04
C ASN A 40 15.04 -12.80 -11.10
N ALA A 41 15.98 -11.95 -11.53
CA ALA A 41 16.44 -10.78 -10.80
C ALA A 41 15.30 -9.82 -10.42
N GLU A 42 14.27 -9.67 -11.27
CA GLU A 42 13.10 -8.82 -10.98
C GLU A 42 12.31 -9.33 -9.77
N TRP A 43 12.16 -10.65 -9.66
CA TRP A 43 11.43 -11.28 -8.55
C TRP A 43 12.26 -11.32 -7.28
N GLN A 44 13.57 -11.55 -7.38
CA GLN A 44 14.47 -11.42 -6.23
C GLN A 44 14.43 -10.01 -5.66
N ALA A 45 14.46 -8.98 -6.51
CA ALA A 45 14.34 -7.59 -6.07
C ALA A 45 13.01 -7.33 -5.33
N LEU A 46 11.89 -7.87 -5.83
CA LEU A 46 10.59 -7.78 -5.14
C LEU A 46 10.58 -8.54 -3.80
N LEU A 47 11.21 -9.71 -3.76
CA LEU A 47 11.30 -10.56 -2.58
C LEU A 47 12.23 -10.00 -1.50
N ASP A 48 13.09 -9.04 -1.83
CA ASP A 48 13.95 -8.32 -0.89
C ASP A 48 13.29 -7.03 -0.35
N LEU A 49 12.17 -6.58 -0.94
CA LEU A 49 11.46 -5.40 -0.46
C LEU A 49 10.87 -5.62 0.94
N PRO A 50 10.78 -4.58 1.78
CA PRO A 50 10.13 -4.67 3.07
C PRO A 50 8.64 -5.02 2.92
N HIS A 51 8.03 -5.51 4.00
CA HIS A 51 6.61 -5.90 4.04
C HIS A 51 6.24 -6.96 2.98
N THR A 52 7.20 -7.82 2.65
CA THR A 52 7.00 -8.95 1.74
C THR A 52 6.95 -10.26 2.52
N PHE A 53 5.91 -11.04 2.26
CA PHE A 53 5.64 -12.32 2.90
C PHE A 53 5.63 -13.40 1.83
N VAL A 54 6.40 -14.45 2.04
CA VAL A 54 6.44 -15.61 1.14
C VAL A 54 5.62 -16.73 1.76
N VAL A 55 4.59 -17.17 1.06
CA VAL A 55 3.59 -18.10 1.56
C VAL A 55 3.71 -19.41 0.79
N LEU A 56 4.16 -20.47 1.47
CA LEU A 56 4.20 -21.81 0.91
C LEU A 56 2.82 -22.45 1.08
N SER A 57 2.03 -22.38 0.01
CA SER A 57 0.64 -22.87 -0.03
C SER A 57 0.55 -24.36 -0.33
N LYS A 58 -0.59 -24.97 0.00
CA LYS A 58 -0.93 -26.38 -0.28
C LYS A 58 -0.04 -27.40 0.42
N ILE A 59 0.42 -27.11 1.64
CA ILE A 59 1.21 -28.09 2.41
C ILE A 59 0.47 -29.41 2.67
N ASP A 60 -0.86 -29.42 2.54
CA ASP A 60 -1.70 -30.61 2.64
C ASP A 60 -1.48 -31.64 1.53
N THR A 61 -0.87 -31.25 0.40
CA THR A 61 -0.52 -32.17 -0.69
C THR A 61 0.83 -32.86 -0.48
N LEU A 62 1.59 -32.46 0.55
CA LEU A 62 2.88 -33.05 0.88
C LEU A 62 2.72 -34.41 1.54
N LYS A 63 3.68 -35.30 1.30
CA LYS A 63 3.69 -36.67 1.88
C LYS A 63 3.81 -36.66 3.41
N SER A 64 4.45 -35.65 3.98
CA SER A 64 4.53 -35.40 5.41
C SER A 64 4.63 -33.89 5.66
N THR A 65 3.98 -33.42 6.72
CA THR A 65 4.07 -32.05 7.23
C THR A 65 5.00 -31.94 8.44
N ASP A 66 5.62 -33.05 8.86
CA ASP A 66 6.58 -33.05 9.97
C ASP A 66 7.81 -32.22 9.61
N GLY A 67 8.14 -31.23 10.45
CA GLY A 67 9.28 -30.35 10.20
C GLY A 67 9.09 -29.39 9.02
N ILE A 68 7.85 -29.14 8.55
CA ILE A 68 7.56 -28.23 7.44
C ILE A 68 8.17 -26.84 7.63
N GLN A 69 8.24 -26.34 8.86
CA GLN A 69 8.86 -25.06 9.19
C GLN A 69 10.36 -25.05 8.88
N ALA A 70 11.07 -26.12 9.24
CA ALA A 70 12.51 -26.25 9.00
C ALA A 70 12.80 -26.47 7.51
N ALA A 71 11.96 -27.26 6.81
CA ALA A 71 12.05 -27.45 5.36
C ALA A 71 11.82 -26.13 4.62
N ALA A 72 10.80 -25.36 5.01
CA ALA A 72 10.52 -24.04 4.45
C ALA A 72 11.69 -23.07 4.64
N GLN A 73 12.30 -23.04 5.82
CA GLN A 73 13.48 -22.22 6.10
C GLN A 73 14.72 -22.65 5.32
N ALA A 74 14.98 -23.95 5.19
CA ALA A 74 16.09 -24.46 4.39
C ALA A 74 15.91 -24.10 2.91
N TRP A 75 14.69 -24.23 2.38
CA TRP A 75 14.35 -23.81 1.03
C TRP A 75 14.53 -22.30 0.84
N ALA A 76 14.08 -21.47 1.80
CA ALA A 76 14.28 -20.03 1.81
C ALA A 76 15.74 -19.65 1.57
N GLN A 77 16.62 -20.25 2.37
CA GLN A 77 18.05 -20.01 2.34
C GLN A 77 18.64 -20.41 0.98
N SER A 78 18.19 -21.55 0.43
CA SER A 78 18.60 -21.99 -0.91
C SER A 78 18.21 -21.00 -2.02
N GLN A 79 17.08 -20.31 -1.86
CA GLN A 79 16.56 -19.33 -2.82
C GLN A 79 16.99 -17.88 -2.51
N ARG A 80 17.86 -17.68 -1.51
CA ARG A 80 18.29 -16.36 -1.00
C ARG A 80 17.15 -15.47 -0.52
N ILE A 81 16.04 -16.07 -0.08
CA ILE A 81 14.89 -15.33 0.45
C ILE A 81 15.19 -14.99 1.91
N ASN A 82 15.34 -13.69 2.19
CA ASN A 82 15.60 -13.17 3.54
C ASN A 82 14.31 -12.80 4.29
N ASN A 83 13.20 -12.69 3.56
CA ASN A 83 11.91 -12.27 4.09
C ASN A 83 11.14 -13.41 4.77
N ARG A 84 10.07 -13.03 5.48
CA ARG A 84 9.27 -13.95 6.30
C ARG A 84 8.60 -15.02 5.44
N ILE A 85 8.77 -16.28 5.83
CA ILE A 85 8.15 -17.43 5.16
C ILE A 85 7.13 -18.11 6.06
N VAL A 86 5.96 -18.40 5.49
CA VAL A 86 4.84 -19.01 6.21
C VAL A 86 4.28 -20.19 5.40
N PRO A 87 4.42 -21.44 5.89
CA PRO A 87 3.73 -22.57 5.31
C PRO A 87 2.25 -22.57 5.71
N ILE A 88 1.36 -22.72 4.72
CA ILE A 88 -0.09 -22.75 4.94
C ILE A 88 -0.79 -23.85 4.14
N SER A 89 -1.94 -24.28 4.65
CA SER A 89 -2.95 -24.99 3.87
C SER A 89 -4.25 -24.19 3.89
N CYS A 90 -4.65 -23.67 2.73
CA CYS A 90 -5.94 -22.99 2.60
C CYS A 90 -7.12 -23.96 2.75
N ALA A 91 -6.93 -25.24 2.41
CA ALA A 91 -7.97 -26.27 2.51
C ALA A 91 -8.28 -26.62 3.97
N ASN A 92 -7.23 -26.69 4.80
CA ASN A 92 -7.33 -27.12 6.20
C ASN A 92 -7.19 -25.97 7.20
N MET A 93 -7.12 -24.72 6.72
CA MET A 93 -6.86 -23.51 7.51
C MET A 93 -5.55 -23.54 8.33
N PHE A 94 -4.63 -24.48 8.03
CA PHE A 94 -3.37 -24.57 8.74
C PHE A 94 -2.48 -23.36 8.43
N GLY A 95 -1.84 -22.80 9.47
CA GLY A 95 -0.89 -21.69 9.34
C GLY A 95 -1.56 -20.32 9.12
N TRP A 96 -2.89 -20.27 9.05
CA TRP A 96 -3.65 -19.05 8.83
C TRP A 96 -3.51 -18.07 9.99
N GLU A 97 -3.67 -18.52 11.23
CA GLU A 97 -3.53 -17.68 12.42
C GLU A 97 -2.13 -17.07 12.48
N SER A 98 -1.10 -17.86 12.16
CA SER A 98 0.28 -17.39 12.12
C SER A 98 0.51 -16.35 11.03
N LEU A 99 -0.05 -16.55 9.83
CA LEU A 99 0.01 -15.55 8.75
C LEU A 99 -0.68 -14.24 9.14
N MET A 100 -1.88 -14.32 9.73
CA MET A 100 -2.64 -13.16 10.17
C MET A 100 -1.95 -12.39 11.29
N GLN A 101 -1.37 -13.09 12.26
CA GLN A 101 -0.58 -12.46 13.32
C GLN A 101 0.63 -11.73 12.74
N LEU A 102 1.38 -12.37 11.85
CA LEU A 102 2.54 -11.76 11.21
C LEU A 102 2.18 -10.51 10.40
N LEU A 103 1.09 -10.56 9.62
CA LEU A 103 0.60 -9.39 8.88
C LEU A 103 0.15 -8.28 9.83
N ALA A 104 -0.60 -8.61 10.89
CA ALA A 104 -1.09 -7.64 11.85
C ALA A 104 0.05 -6.95 12.61
N ASP A 105 1.06 -7.71 13.03
CA ASP A 105 2.22 -7.18 13.75
C ASP A 105 3.09 -6.32 12.85
N ASP A 106 3.29 -6.73 11.60
CA ASP A 106 4.02 -5.94 10.61
C ASP A 106 3.29 -4.62 10.31
N ILE A 107 1.96 -4.68 10.12
CA ILE A 107 1.14 -3.49 9.91
C ILE A 107 1.19 -2.54 11.11
N ARG A 108 1.07 -3.09 12.34
CA ARG A 108 1.15 -2.28 13.57
C ARG A 108 2.52 -1.65 13.74
N THR A 109 3.58 -2.34 13.38
CA THR A 109 4.94 -1.82 13.51
C THR A 109 5.23 -0.76 12.45
N ALA A 110 4.78 -0.98 11.22
CA ALA A 110 5.01 -0.08 10.09
C ALA A 110 4.11 1.17 10.13
N TRP A 111 2.85 1.02 10.54
CA TRP A 111 1.82 2.06 10.44
C TRP A 111 1.06 2.34 11.74
N GLY A 112 1.20 1.51 12.78
CA GLY A 112 0.40 1.59 14.01
C GLY A 112 0.72 2.78 14.91
N THR A 113 1.94 3.33 14.88
CA THR A 113 2.31 4.54 15.64
C THR A 113 1.71 5.81 15.03
N SER A 114 1.53 5.86 13.71
CA SER A 114 0.97 7.04 13.02
C SER A 114 -0.55 7.06 13.04
N ILE A 115 -1.22 5.91 12.91
CA ILE A 115 -2.69 5.82 12.81
C ILE A 115 -3.39 6.09 14.15
N ALA A 116 -2.76 5.74 15.29
CA ALA A 116 -3.37 5.95 16.60
C ALA A 116 -3.26 7.39 17.12
N GLN A 117 -2.29 8.18 16.63
CA GLN A 117 -2.08 9.57 17.05
C GLN A 117 -2.57 10.61 16.04
N GLN A 118 -2.81 10.22 14.80
CA GLN A 118 -3.33 11.10 13.77
C GLN A 118 -4.79 10.74 13.52
N MET A 119 -5.68 11.71 13.71
CA MET A 119 -7.07 11.61 13.24
C MET A 119 -7.03 11.07 11.81
N PRO A 120 -7.54 9.85 11.55
CA PRO A 120 -7.40 9.26 10.23
C PRO A 120 -8.09 10.17 9.23
N LEU A 121 -7.32 10.82 8.34
CA LEU A 121 -7.84 11.54 7.19
C LEU A 121 -8.36 10.51 6.18
N THR A 122 -9.35 9.73 6.59
CA THR A 122 -9.94 8.57 5.87
C THR A 122 -10.88 8.96 4.75
N LYS A 123 -11.14 10.26 4.57
CA LYS A 123 -11.95 10.77 3.46
C LYS A 123 -11.02 11.41 2.44
N THR A 124 -10.95 10.83 1.24
CA THR A 124 -10.30 11.39 0.04
C THR A 124 -10.63 12.88 -0.13
N ARG A 125 -11.86 13.29 0.20
CA ARG A 125 -12.31 14.69 0.21
C ARG A 125 -11.57 15.60 1.20
N HIS A 126 -11.31 15.15 2.43
CA HIS A 126 -10.57 15.96 3.41
C HIS A 126 -9.11 16.13 2.99
N ARG A 127 -8.50 15.07 2.44
CA ARG A 127 -7.16 15.13 1.87
C ARG A 127 -7.08 16.13 0.73
N GLN A 128 -8.05 16.11 -0.19
CA GLN A 128 -8.11 17.05 -1.32
C GLN A 128 -8.24 18.51 -0.85
N HIS A 129 -9.08 18.78 0.15
CA HIS A 129 -9.21 20.14 0.68
C HIS A 129 -7.98 20.60 1.47
N LEU A 130 -7.28 19.70 2.16
CA LEU A 130 -6.01 20.03 2.81
C LEU A 130 -4.92 20.33 1.78
N GLN A 131 -4.87 19.54 0.71
CA GLN A 131 -3.92 19.75 -0.39
C GLN A 131 -4.16 21.12 -1.06
N GLN A 132 -5.42 21.45 -1.37
CA GLN A 132 -5.78 22.78 -1.89
C GLN A 132 -5.42 23.90 -0.91
N CYS A 133 -5.60 23.69 0.40
CA CYS A 133 -5.21 24.68 1.40
C CYS A 133 -3.69 24.93 1.38
N LEU A 134 -2.89 23.86 1.26
CA LEU A 134 -1.44 23.98 1.18
C LEU A 134 -1.00 24.69 -0.10
N GLU A 135 -1.58 24.34 -1.25
CA GLU A 135 -1.29 24.98 -2.55
C GLU A 135 -1.49 26.50 -2.52
N HIS A 136 -2.57 26.96 -1.88
CA HIS A 136 -2.83 28.39 -1.70
C HIS A 136 -1.84 29.06 -0.74
N LEU A 137 -1.42 28.38 0.33
CA LEU A 137 -0.42 28.92 1.27
C LEU A 137 0.97 29.00 0.62
N ASP A 138 1.36 27.97 -0.13
CA ASP A 138 2.62 27.96 -0.89
C ASP A 138 2.61 29.08 -1.96
N SER A 139 1.47 29.28 -2.62
CA SER A 139 1.29 30.37 -3.58
C SER A 139 1.39 31.74 -2.89
N PHE A 140 0.78 31.92 -1.72
CA PHE A 140 0.91 33.13 -0.90
C PHE A 140 2.37 33.44 -0.54
N GLU A 141 3.15 32.44 -0.10
CA GLU A 141 4.57 32.61 0.24
C GLU A 141 5.42 33.01 -0.97
N SER A 142 5.01 32.63 -2.18
CA SER A 142 5.69 32.98 -3.43
C SER A 142 5.33 34.39 -3.96
N ILE A 143 4.30 35.04 -3.41
CA ILE A 143 3.84 36.36 -3.84
C ILE A 143 4.66 37.44 -3.14
N GLY A 144 5.21 38.38 -3.91
CA GLY A 144 5.94 39.53 -3.39
C GLY A 144 5.05 40.49 -2.61
N GLU A 145 5.62 41.19 -1.61
CA GLU A 145 4.91 42.08 -0.69
C GLU A 145 4.10 43.19 -1.40
N ASP A 146 4.49 43.56 -2.62
CA ASP A 146 3.81 44.60 -3.43
C ASP A 146 2.46 44.14 -4.00
N MET A 147 2.16 42.84 -3.97
CA MET A 147 0.98 42.22 -4.58
C MET A 147 -0.06 41.81 -3.53
N VAL A 148 -0.32 42.70 -2.57
CA VAL A 148 -1.20 42.49 -1.40
C VAL A 148 -2.59 41.96 -1.77
N VAL A 149 -3.17 42.41 -2.88
CA VAL A 149 -4.50 41.97 -3.34
C VAL A 149 -4.47 40.49 -3.75
N LEU A 150 -3.43 40.06 -4.46
CA LEU A 150 -3.26 38.67 -4.88
C LEU A 150 -2.95 37.78 -3.67
N GLY A 151 -2.10 38.24 -2.76
CA GLY A 151 -1.81 37.52 -1.52
C GLY A 151 -3.05 37.36 -0.63
N ALA A 152 -3.90 38.39 -0.54
CA ALA A 152 -5.16 38.30 0.18
C ALA A 152 -6.13 37.26 -0.43
N GLU A 153 -6.13 37.10 -1.76
CA GLU A 153 -6.95 36.10 -2.45
C GLU A 153 -6.45 34.67 -2.18
N GLU A 154 -5.13 34.44 -2.19
CA GLU A 154 -4.56 33.14 -1.83
C GLU A 154 -4.89 32.75 -0.37
N LEU A 155 -4.79 33.69 0.57
CA LEU A 155 -5.20 33.45 1.96
C LEU A 155 -6.71 33.15 2.08
N ARG A 156 -7.55 33.80 1.27
CA ARG A 156 -8.99 33.53 1.20
C ARG A 156 -9.25 32.12 0.67
N GLY A 157 -8.52 31.69 -0.35
CA GLY A 157 -8.53 30.34 -0.92
C GLY A 157 -8.16 29.27 0.11
N ALA A 158 -7.04 29.47 0.83
CA ALA A 158 -6.61 28.60 1.92
C ALA A 158 -7.67 28.49 3.03
N SER A 159 -8.23 29.63 3.46
CA SER A 159 -9.27 29.67 4.50
C SER A 159 -10.55 28.95 4.06
N ARG A 160 -10.97 29.06 2.79
CA ARG A 160 -12.15 28.35 2.26
C ARG A 160 -11.91 26.84 2.20
N ALA A 161 -10.74 26.41 1.72
CA ALA A 161 -10.37 25.00 1.68
C ALA A 161 -10.36 24.37 3.09
N LEU A 162 -9.85 25.09 4.09
CA LEU A 162 -9.90 24.69 5.49
C LEU A 162 -11.32 24.72 6.07
N GLY A 163 -12.14 25.70 5.69
CA GLY A 163 -13.55 25.81 6.04
C GLY A 163 -14.38 24.59 5.60
N ARG A 164 -14.11 24.05 4.41
CA ARG A 164 -14.74 22.82 3.88
C ARG A 164 -14.44 21.58 4.71
N ILE A 165 -13.31 21.55 5.42
CA ILE A 165 -12.94 20.44 6.34
C ILE A 165 -13.64 20.60 7.68
N THR A 166 -13.72 21.83 8.20
CA THR A 166 -14.30 22.14 9.51
C THR A 166 -15.82 22.31 9.49
N GLY A 167 -16.44 22.26 8.31
CA GLY A 167 -17.88 22.45 8.11
C GLY A 167 -18.33 23.92 8.13
N LYS A 168 -17.38 24.87 8.19
CA LYS A 168 -17.64 26.30 8.05
C LYS A 168 -17.60 26.66 6.56
N VAL A 169 -18.72 26.41 5.89
CA VAL A 169 -18.93 26.76 4.47
C VAL A 169 -19.77 28.04 4.43
N GLY A 170 -19.26 29.09 3.82
CA GLY A 170 -19.96 30.38 3.72
C GLY A 170 -21.07 30.36 2.66
N ILE A 171 -21.99 31.32 2.71
CA ILE A 171 -23.05 31.49 1.69
C ILE A 171 -22.42 31.65 0.28
N GLU A 172 -21.27 32.33 0.19
CA GLU A 172 -20.52 32.50 -1.06
C GLU A 172 -20.09 31.17 -1.68
N ASP A 173 -19.66 30.19 -0.88
CA ASP A 173 -19.23 28.88 -1.39
C ASP A 173 -20.40 28.03 -1.94
N VAL A 174 -21.59 28.20 -1.35
CA VAL A 174 -22.83 27.57 -1.84
C VAL A 174 -23.25 28.19 -3.16
N LEU A 175 -23.11 29.51 -3.30
CA LEU A 175 -23.41 30.22 -4.54
C LEU A 175 -22.40 29.86 -5.64
N ASP A 176 -21.10 29.81 -5.34
CA ASP A 176 -20.06 29.42 -6.31
C ASP A 176 -20.28 28.00 -6.85
N ALA A 177 -20.67 27.03 -6.01
CA ALA A 177 -21.03 25.69 -6.46
C ALA A 177 -22.28 25.69 -7.36
N LEU A 178 -23.31 26.46 -6.98
CA LEU A 178 -24.55 26.60 -7.76
C LEU A 178 -24.31 27.26 -9.12
N PHE A 179 -23.41 28.23 -9.20
CA PHE A 179 -23.10 28.95 -10.44
C PHE A 179 -22.01 28.27 -11.27
N SER A 180 -21.17 27.41 -10.69
CA SER A 180 -20.18 26.61 -11.44
C SER A 180 -20.79 25.54 -12.35
N GLU A 181 -22.02 25.10 -12.08
CA GLU A 181 -22.78 24.18 -12.96
C GLU A 181 -23.56 24.91 -14.07
N PHE A 182 -23.66 26.23 -14.03
CA PHE A 182 -24.20 27.01 -15.15
C PHE A 182 -23.07 27.37 -16.11
N CYS A 183 -23.04 26.73 -17.28
CA CYS A 183 -22.28 27.25 -18.41
C CYS A 183 -22.69 28.72 -18.63
N ILE A 184 -21.75 29.66 -18.43
CA ILE A 184 -21.91 31.04 -18.89
C ILE A 184 -21.95 30.97 -20.41
N GLY A 185 -23.17 31.03 -20.92
CA GLY A 185 -23.50 30.83 -22.32
C GLY A 185 -24.88 31.39 -22.65
N LYS A 186 -25.20 32.57 -22.09
CA LYS A 186 -25.95 33.66 -22.73
C LYS A 186 -25.54 34.98 -22.10
#